data_AF-A0A743SPU7-F1
#
_entry.id   AF-A0A743SPU7-F1
#
_cell.length_a   1.000
_cell.length_b   1.000
_cell.length_c   1.000
_cell.angle_alpha   90.00
_cell.angle_beta   90.00
_cell.angle_gamma   90.00
#
_symmetry.space_group_name_H-M   'P 1'
#
loop_
_entity.id
_entity.type
_entity.pdbx_description
1 polymer ?
#
loop_
_entity_poly.entity_id
_entity_poly.type
_entity_poly.pdbx_seq_one_letter_code
_entity_poly.pdbx_strand_id
1 'polypeptide(L)'
;MLQLTAFVERAINLDIQRYGNQYPQFCNSAVTELKMGLDELKNNPLHQRRYEQFVTPMVFGKQSVSWKEAYGCFRQTALSILNALPAGRHGQT
;
A
#
# COMPACT_ATOMS: atom_id res chain seq x y z
N MET A 1 -5.87 15.39 0.52
CA MET A 1 -4.74 14.56 0.97
C MET A 1 -4.82 14.25 2.47
N LEU A 2 -4.96 15.24 3.35
CA LEU A 2 -5.07 15.06 4.82
C LEU A 2 -6.10 14.02 5.29
N GLN A 3 -7.31 14.04 4.73
CA GLN A 3 -8.35 13.06 5.10
C GLN A 3 -7.97 11.61 4.77
N LEU A 4 -7.32 11.40 3.62
CA LEU A 4 -6.88 10.07 3.21
C LEU A 4 -5.71 9.60 4.08
N THR A 5 -4.79 10.49 4.45
CA THR A 5 -3.71 10.18 5.40
C THR A 5 -4.26 9.74 6.76
N ALA A 6 -5.21 10.49 7.32
CA ALA A 6 -5.85 10.13 8.59
C ALA A 6 -6.64 8.81 8.51
N PHE A 7 -7.26 8.53 7.35
CA PHE A 7 -7.94 7.27 7.12
C PHE A 7 -6.97 6.09 7.11
N VAL A 8 -5.85 6.23 6.39
CA VAL A 8 -4.81 5.17 6.32
C VAL A 8 -4.16 4.94 7.69
N GLU A 9 -3.88 6.01 8.44
CA GLU A 9 -3.40 5.89 9.84
C GLU A 9 -4.37 5.07 10.70
N ARG A 10 -5.67 5.37 10.61
CA ARG A 10 -6.69 4.62 11.33
C ARG A 10 -6.78 3.17 10.89
N ALA A 11 -6.65 2.88 9.59
CA ALA A 11 -6.64 1.53 9.07
C ALA A 11 -5.45 0.73 9.60
N ILE A 12 -4.25 1.31 9.60
CA ILE A 12 -3.04 0.70 10.18
C ILE A 12 -3.26 0.36 11.66
N ASN A 13 -3.80 1.29 12.44
CA ASN A 13 -4.08 1.06 13.86
C ASN A 13 -5.09 -0.06 14.10
N LEU A 14 -6.14 -0.15 13.26
CA LEU A 14 -7.13 -1.23 13.32
C LEU A 14 -6.49 -2.58 12.96
N ASP A 15 -5.61 -2.63 11.97
CA ASP A 15 -4.93 -3.85 11.56
C ASP A 15 -3.98 -4.34 12.66
N ILE A 16 -3.23 -3.44 13.30
CA ILE A 16 -2.39 -3.77 14.46
C ILE A 16 -3.25 -4.31 15.61
N GLN A 17 -4.37 -3.66 15.93
CA GLN A 17 -5.25 -4.08 17.02
C GLN A 17 -5.85 -5.47 16.77
N ARG A 18 -6.24 -5.77 15.52
CA ARG A 18 -6.93 -7.02 15.17
C ARG A 18 -5.98 -8.18 14.88
N TYR A 19 -4.84 -7.88 14.25
CA TYR A 19 -3.97 -8.89 13.63
C TYR A 19 -2.52 -8.80 14.10
N GLY A 20 -2.17 -7.89 15.01
CA GLY A 20 -0.78 -7.65 15.43
C GLY A 20 -0.04 -8.88 15.94
N ASN A 21 -0.76 -9.82 16.58
CA ASN A 21 -0.19 -11.09 17.04
C ASN A 21 0.25 -12.03 15.90
N GLN A 22 -0.23 -11.81 14.68
CA GLN A 22 0.08 -12.65 13.51
C GLN A 22 1.34 -12.16 12.78
N TYR A 23 1.65 -10.86 12.86
CA TYR A 23 2.79 -10.28 12.16
C TYR A 23 3.45 -9.14 12.98
N PRO A 24 4.35 -9.50 13.91
CA PRO A 24 5.01 -8.53 14.81
C PRO A 24 5.76 -7.40 14.09
N GLN A 25 6.32 -7.68 12.91
CA GLN A 25 7.07 -6.71 12.11
C GLN A 25 6.20 -5.51 11.70
N PHE A 26 4.92 -5.74 11.40
CA PHE A 26 3.97 -4.69 11.07
C PHE A 26 3.59 -3.84 12.28
N CYS A 27 3.58 -4.42 13.49
CA CYS A 27 3.40 -3.64 14.72
C CYS A 27 4.59 -2.72 14.98
N ASN A 28 5.81 -3.19 14.70
CA ASN A 28 7.04 -2.43 14.92
C ASN A 28 7.21 -1.30 13.90
N SER A 29 6.92 -1.55 12.62
CA SER A 29 7.02 -0.54 11.57
C SER A 29 6.09 -0.79 10.38
N ALA A 30 4.79 -0.53 10.57
CA ALA A 30 3.78 -0.65 9.51
C ALA A 30 4.15 0.13 8.24
N VAL A 31 4.69 1.36 8.38
CA VAL A 31 5.07 2.18 7.22
C VAL A 31 6.21 1.55 6.42
N THR A 32 7.20 0.97 7.09
CA THR A 32 8.30 0.25 6.41
C THR A 32 7.76 -0.97 5.68
N GLU A 33 6.96 -1.79 6.35
CA GLU A 33 6.34 -2.98 5.76
C GLU A 33 5.49 -2.65 4.52
N LEU A 34 4.65 -1.60 4.60
CA LEU A 34 3.85 -1.16 3.46
C LEU A 34 4.70 -0.67 2.29
N LYS A 35 5.81 0.03 2.55
CA LYS A 35 6.76 0.44 1.50
C LYS A 35 7.44 -0.77 0.86
N MET A 36 7.84 -1.77 1.64
CA MET A 36 8.37 -3.03 1.09
C MET A 36 7.33 -3.76 0.24
N GLY A 37 6.06 -3.78 0.67
CA GLY A 37 4.96 -4.32 -0.11
C GLY A 37 4.76 -3.60 -1.45
N LEU A 38 4.92 -2.26 -1.48
CA LEU A 38 4.93 -1.53 -2.75
C LEU A 38 6.09 -2.01 -3.64
N ASP A 39 7.29 -2.14 -3.11
CA ASP A 39 8.44 -2.58 -3.90
C ASP A 39 8.28 -4.02 -4.41
N GLU A 40 7.68 -4.92 -3.63
CA GLU A 40 7.33 -6.28 -4.08
C GLU A 40 6.32 -6.24 -5.25
N LEU A 41 5.28 -5.41 -5.15
CA LEU A 41 4.32 -5.22 -6.25
C LEU A 41 5.03 -4.79 -7.54
N LYS A 42 6.05 -3.93 -7.43
CA LYS A 42 6.81 -3.44 -8.59
C LYS A 42 7.73 -4.51 -9.18
N ASN A 43 8.46 -5.21 -8.33
CA ASN A 43 9.62 -6.00 -8.72
C ASN A 43 9.25 -7.45 -9.08
N ASN A 44 8.16 -7.97 -8.52
CA ASN A 44 7.71 -9.31 -8.82
C ASN A 44 6.84 -9.32 -10.09
N PRO A 45 7.30 -9.97 -11.19
CA PRO A 45 6.60 -9.95 -12.48
C PRO A 45 5.21 -10.62 -12.42
N LEU A 46 4.92 -11.40 -11.38
CA LEU A 46 3.60 -11.99 -11.16
C LEU A 46 2.50 -10.92 -11.09
N HIS A 47 2.76 -9.77 -10.46
CA HIS A 47 1.74 -8.74 -10.28
C HIS A 47 1.42 -8.01 -11.57
N GLN A 48 2.43 -7.70 -12.39
CA GLN A 48 2.22 -7.17 -13.72
C GLN A 48 1.40 -8.15 -14.58
N ARG A 49 1.77 -9.43 -14.60
CA ARG A 49 1.02 -10.46 -15.36
C ARG A 49 -0.44 -10.53 -14.92
N ARG A 50 -0.71 -10.50 -13.62
CA ARG A 50 -2.08 -10.52 -13.09
C ARG A 50 -2.86 -9.25 -13.44
N TYR A 51 -2.21 -8.09 -13.43
CA TYR A 51 -2.85 -6.85 -13.85
C TYR A 51 -3.26 -6.90 -15.33
N GLU A 52 -2.37 -7.39 -16.20
CA GLU A 52 -2.64 -7.52 -17.63
C GLU A 52 -3.74 -8.56 -17.90
N GLN A 53 -3.72 -9.69 -17.21
CA GLN A 53 -4.68 -10.77 -17.39
C GLN A 53 -6.07 -10.48 -16.83
N PHE A 54 -6.17 -9.77 -15.71
CA PHE A 54 -7.42 -9.62 -14.97
C PHE A 54 -7.89 -8.17 -14.88
N VAL A 55 -7.04 -7.25 -14.43
CA VAL A 55 -7.46 -5.86 -14.15
C VAL A 55 -7.71 -5.10 -15.45
N THR A 56 -6.82 -5.23 -16.44
CA THR A 56 -6.92 -4.55 -17.72
C THR A 56 -8.26 -4.83 -18.42
N PRO A 57 -8.65 -6.10 -18.66
CA PRO A 57 -9.92 -6.40 -19.32
C PRO A 57 -11.14 -6.07 -18.45
N MET A 58 -11.06 -6.23 -17.12
CA MET A 58 -12.22 -6.04 -16.23
C MET A 58 -12.54 -4.57 -15.97
N VAL A 59 -11.53 -3.71 -15.84
CA VAL A 59 -11.70 -2.33 -15.41
C VAL A 59 -11.68 -1.34 -16.58
N PHE A 60 -10.75 -1.53 -17.53
CA PHE A 60 -10.49 -0.53 -18.56
C PHE A 60 -11.08 -0.88 -19.93
N GLY A 61 -11.42 -2.15 -20.16
CA GLY A 61 -12.14 -2.59 -21.36
C GLY A 61 -11.38 -2.25 -22.65
N LYS A 62 -11.91 -1.31 -23.45
CA LYS A 62 -11.29 -0.87 -24.72
C LYS A 62 -10.19 0.18 -24.57
N GLN A 63 -10.17 0.90 -23.45
CA GLN A 63 -9.09 1.82 -23.11
C GLN A 63 -8.06 0.99 -22.33
N SER A 64 -6.78 1.00 -22.70
CA SER A 64 -5.78 0.27 -21.92
C SER A 64 -4.89 1.25 -21.16
N VAL A 65 -4.89 1.16 -19.84
CA VAL A 65 -3.88 1.81 -19.00
C VAL A 65 -2.78 0.81 -18.77
N SER A 66 -1.54 1.15 -19.14
CA SER A 66 -0.41 0.24 -18.96
C SER A 66 -0.14 -0.01 -17.48
N TRP A 67 0.44 -1.17 -17.16
CA TRP A 67 0.90 -1.47 -15.80
C TRP A 67 1.77 -0.34 -15.23
N LYS A 68 2.71 0.17 -16.04
CA LYS A 68 3.63 1.24 -15.64
C LYS A 68 2.89 2.51 -15.21
N GLU A 69 1.86 2.90 -15.95
CA GLU A 69 1.06 4.10 -15.65
C GLU A 69 0.18 3.88 -14.41
N ALA A 70 -0.56 2.77 -14.37
CA ALA A 70 -1.47 2.47 -13.27
C ALA A 70 -0.71 2.31 -11.94
N TYR A 71 0.30 1.45 -11.93
CA TYR A 71 1.11 1.21 -10.74
C TYR A 71 1.96 2.43 -10.38
N GLY A 72 2.44 3.20 -11.36
CA GLY A 72 3.15 4.47 -11.11
C GLY A 72 2.30 5.47 -10.33
N CYS A 73 1.07 5.72 -10.79
CA CYS A 73 0.12 6.62 -10.13
C CYS A 73 -0.25 6.11 -8.72
N PHE A 74 -0.55 4.82 -8.59
CA PHE A 74 -0.84 4.19 -7.31
C PHE A 74 0.32 4.32 -6.32
N ARG A 75 1.54 3.96 -6.74
CA ARG A 75 2.75 4.01 -5.90
C ARG A 75 3.05 5.44 -5.46
N GLN A 76 2.93 6.42 -6.36
CA GLN A 76 3.14 7.83 -6.02
C GLN A 76 2.14 8.30 -4.95
N THR A 77 0.87 7.95 -5.13
CA THR A 77 -0.19 8.29 -4.17
C THR A 77 0.06 7.62 -2.81
N ALA A 78 0.35 6.32 -2.80
CA ALA A 78 0.64 5.56 -1.60
C ALA A 78 1.86 6.13 -0.85
N LEU A 79 2.97 6.39 -1.54
CA LEU A 79 4.17 6.97 -0.93
C LEU A 79 3.91 8.37 -0.38
N SER A 80 3.12 9.19 -1.07
CA SER A 80 2.79 10.54 -0.58
C SER A 80 2.02 10.46 0.75
N ILE A 81 1.12 9.49 0.89
CA ILE A 81 0.39 9.25 2.14
C ILE A 81 1.33 8.69 3.22
N LEU A 82 2.08 7.63 2.91
CA LEU A 82 2.96 6.95 3.86
C LEU A 82 4.09 7.85 4.38
N ASN A 83 4.57 8.80 3.57
CA ASN A 83 5.56 9.78 4.00
C ASN A 83 4.96 10.92 4.84
N ALA A 84 3.65 11.14 4.74
CA ALA A 84 2.93 12.13 5.55
C ALA A 84 2.42 11.56 6.88
N LEU A 85 2.51 10.24 7.08
CA LEU A 85 2.19 9.62 8.37
C LEU A 85 3.25 9.99 9.41
N PRO A 86 2.87 10.22 10.67
CA PRO A 86 3.83 10.42 11.73
C PRO A 86 4.73 9.18 11.86
N ALA A 87 6.04 9.38 12.02
CA ALA A 87 6.94 8.30 12.43
C ALA A 87 6.41 7.75 13.76
N GLY A 88 6.00 6.47 13.77
CA GLY A 88 5.20 5.89 14.85
C GLY A 88 5.73 6.22 16.24
N ARG A 89 4.90 6.88 17.07
CA ARG A 89 5.08 6.90 18.51
C ARG A 89 4.49 5.61 19.06
N HIS A 90 5.25 4.52 19.07
CA HIS A 90 4.84 3.31 19.75
C HIS A 90 5.88 2.90 20.77
N GLY A 91 5.71 3.47 21.97
CA GLY A 91 6.54 3.21 23.13
C GLY A 91 6.39 4.27 24.22
N GLN A 92 5.18 4.48 24.76
CA GLN A 92 4.95 5.00 26.11
C GLN A 92 3.58 4.54 26.62
N THR A 93 3.54 3.38 27.29
CA THR A 93 3.25 3.19 28.74
C THR A 93 2.99 1.71 28.97
#